data_AF-V7D2T8-F1
#
_entry.id   AF-V7D2T8-F1
#
_cell.length_a   1.000
_cell.length_b   1.000
_cell.length_c   1.000
_cell.angle_alpha   90.00
_cell.angle_beta   90.00
_cell.angle_gamma   90.00
#
_symmetry.space_group_name_H-M   'P 1'
#
loop_
_entity.id
_entity.type
_entity.pdbx_description
1 polymer ?
#
loop_
_entity_poly.entity_id
_entity_poly.type
_entity_poly.pdbx_seq_one_letter_code
_entity_poly.pdbx_strand_id
1 'polypeptide(L)' 'MDIRKVKKLIELLEESGIDELEIKEGEESVRISRHSKTPAAQQYFAPAPVAAAPAAAPVAAA' A
#
# COMPACT_ATOMS: atom_id res chain seq x y z
N MET A 1 22.65 -3.51 7.12
CA MET A 1 21.86 -3.18 8.33
C MET A 1 21.55 -4.49 9.07
N ASP A 2 22.13 -4.70 10.25
CA ASP A 2 22.06 -6.00 10.93
C ASP A 2 20.76 -6.24 11.71
N ILE A 3 20.30 -7.49 11.76
CA ILE A 3 19.16 -7.91 12.61
C ILE A 3 19.37 -7.56 14.10
N ARG A 4 20.62 -7.49 14.56
CA ARG A 4 20.98 -7.07 15.92
C ARG A 4 20.71 -5.57 16.16
N LYS A 5 20.94 -4.71 15.16
CA LYS A 5 20.61 -3.28 15.22
C LYS A 5 19.08 -3.09 15.20
N VAL A 6 18.38 -3.83 14.33
CA VAL A 6 16.91 -3.77 14.22
C VAL A 6 16.22 -4.12 15.53
N LYS A 7 16.67 -5.15 16.25
CA LYS A 7 16.09 -5.50 17.57
C LYS A 7 16.21 -4.38 18.60
N LYS A 8 17.39 -3.77 18.71
CA LYS A 8 17.59 -2.61 19.60
C LYS A 8 16.73 -1.42 19.20
N LEU A 9 16.56 -1.20 17.89
CA LEU A 9 15.69 -0.13 17.41
C LEU A 9 14.24 -0.38 17.80
N ILE A 10 13.74 -1.62 17.73
CA ILE A 10 12.38 -1.97 18.18
C ILE A 10 12.20 -1.71 19.68
N GLU A 11 13.15 -2.13 20.53
CA GLU A 11 13.12 -1.86 21.97
C GLU A 11 13.09 -0.35 22.26
N LEU A 12 13.94 0.43 21.59
CA LEU A 12 13.96 1.89 21.71
C LEU A 12 12.67 2.55 21.21
N LEU A 13 12.06 2.00 20.15
CA LEU A 13 10.81 2.51 19.57
C LEU A 13 9.65 2.32 20.56
N GLU A 14 9.63 1.18 21.25
CA GLU A 14 8.65 0.86 22.29
C GLU A 14 8.81 1.74 23.53
N GLU A 15 10.05 1.92 24.01
CA GLU A 15 10.34 2.79 25.16
C GLU A 15 10.10 4.27 24.87
N SER A 16 10.45 4.74 23.67
CA SER A 16 10.29 6.14 23.27
C SER A 16 8.84 6.50 22.92
N GLY A 17 7.94 5.51 22.84
CA GLY A 17 6.56 5.72 22.44
C GLY A 17 6.38 6.22 21.00
N ILE A 18 7.41 6.09 20.17
CA ILE A 18 7.38 6.51 18.77
C ILE A 18 6.49 5.54 17.98
N ASP A 19 5.83 6.01 16.92
CA ASP A 19 4.95 5.18 16.11
C ASP A 19 5.62 4.69 14.81
N GLU A 20 6.60 5.44 14.28
CA GLU A 20 7.31 5.14 13.05
C GLU A 20 8.76 5.65 13.07
N LEU A 21 9.69 4.83 12.58
CA LEU A 21 11.11 5.15 12.43
C LEU A 21 11.61 4.66 11.07
N GLU A 22 12.19 5.56 10.27
CA GLU A 22 12.86 5.23 9.01
C GLU A 22 14.34 5.63 9.08
N ILE A 23 15.22 4.69 8.77
CA ILE A 23 16.67 4.89 8.76
C ILE A 23 17.20 4.50 7.39
N LYS A 24 18.07 5.35 6.82
CA LYS A 24 18.79 5.10 5.58
C LYS A 24 20.28 5.11 5.88
N GLU A 25 20.96 4.02 5.54
CA GLU A 25 22.41 3.86 5.71
C GLU A 25 22.98 3.41 4.37
N GLY A 26 23.47 4.37 3.57
CA GLY A 26 23.93 4.11 2.20
C GLY A 26 22.80 3.65 1.29
N GLU A 27 22.91 2.42 0.78
CA GLU A 27 21.90 1.80 -0.09
C GLU A 27 20.82 1.04 0.69
N GLU A 28 21.00 0.84 2.00
CA GLU A 28 20.04 0.11 2.83
C GLU A 28 19.06 1.07 3.51
N SER A 29 17.77 0.71 3.47
CA SER A 29 16.71 1.43 4.17
C SER A 29 15.88 0.47 5.00
N VAL A 30 15.59 0.85 6.24
CA VAL A 30 14.71 0.10 7.13
C VAL A 30 13.68 1.06 7.70
N ARG A 31 12.43 0.62 7.62
CA ARG A 31 11.28 1.29 8.19
C ARG A 31 10.64 0.38 9.22
N ILE A 32 10.46 0.89 10.43
CA ILE A 32 9.84 0.19 11.55
C ILE A 32 8.63 1.02 11.96
N SER A 33 7.43 0.45 11.85
CA SER A 33 6.19 1.06 12.33
C SER A 33 5.58 0.21 13.43
N ARG A 34 5.30 0.81 14.58
CA ARG A 34 4.69 0.16 15.74
C ARG A 34 3.24 -0.20 15.47
N HIS A 35 2.51 0.72 14.85
CA HIS A 35 1.22 0.47 14.28
C HIS A 35 1.45 -0.11 12.88
N SER A 36 1.54 -1.44 12.80
CA SER A 36 1.38 -2.15 11.53
C SER A 36 0.03 -1.72 10.99
N LYS A 37 0.08 -0.76 10.06
CA LYS A 37 -1.05 -0.23 9.30
C LYS A 37 -2.05 -1.36 9.15
N THR A 38 -3.18 -1.27 9.87
CA THR A 38 -4.39 -2.06 9.59
C THR A 38 -4.42 -2.18 8.08
N PRO A 39 -4.32 -3.40 7.51
CA PRO A 39 -3.94 -3.59 6.12
C PRO A 39 -4.71 -2.57 5.33
N ALA A 40 -4.00 -1.54 4.80
CA ALA A 40 -4.65 -0.44 4.13
C ALA A 40 -5.44 -1.12 3.05
N ALA A 41 -6.77 -1.16 3.22
CA ALA A 41 -7.63 -2.01 2.43
C ALA A 41 -7.22 -1.72 1.00
N GLN A 42 -6.61 -2.71 0.35
CA GLN A 42 -6.23 -2.62 -1.04
C GLN A 42 -7.54 -2.22 -1.70
N GLN A 43 -7.64 -0.94 -2.09
CA GLN A 43 -8.82 -0.43 -2.74
C GLN A 43 -8.79 -1.12 -4.09
N TYR A 44 -9.41 -2.30 -4.11
CA TYR A 44 -9.66 -3.07 -5.31
C TYR A 44 -10.57 -2.17 -6.12
N PHE A 45 -9.98 -1.46 -7.08
CA PHE A 45 -10.74 -0.73 -8.08
C PHE A 45 -11.59 -1.78 -8.79
N ALA A 46 -12.87 -1.80 -8.45
CA ALA A 46 -13.84 -2.62 -9.16
C ALA A 46 -13.84 -2.16 -10.62
N PRO A 47 -13.73 -3.08 -11.61
CA PRO A 47 -13.80 -2.70 -13.01
C PRO A 47 -15.14 -2.00 -13.25
N ALA A 48 -15.07 -0.79 -13.82
CA ALA A 48 -16.24 -0.01 -14.17
C ALA A 48 -17.12 -0.79 -15.18
N PRO A 49 -18.44 -0.84 -15.01
CA PRO A 49 -19.31 -1.53 -15.93
C PRO A 49 -19.25 -0.86 -17.30
N VAL A 50 -18.82 -1.63 -18.31
CA VAL A 50 -18.93 -1.23 -19.71
C VAL A 50 -20.40 -1.17 -20.09
N ALA A 51 -20.92 0.04 -20.32
CA ALA A 51 -22.25 0.24 -20.85
C ALA A 51 -22.30 -0.33 -22.28
N ALA A 52 -23.15 -1.33 -22.51
CA ALA A 52 -23.40 -1.85 -23.84
C ALA A 52 -24.03 -0.74 -24.70
N ALA A 53 -23.31 -0.32 -25.74
CA ALA A 53 -23.83 0.60 -26.74
C ALA A 53 -25.00 -0.06 -27.49
N PRO A 54 -26.14 0.62 -27.71
CA PRO A 54 -27.25 0.05 -28.45
C PRO A 54 -26.84 -0.18 -29.91
N ALA A 55 -27.06 -1.40 -30.39
CA ALA A 55 -26.84 -1.78 -31.78
C ALA A 55 -27.78 -0.98 -32.69
N ALA A 56 -27.22 -0.31 -33.69
CA ALA A 56 -27.98 0.38 -34.72
C ALA A 56 -28.80 -0.65 -35.52
N ALA A 57 -30.12 -0.47 -35.53
CA ALA A 57 -31.03 -1.24 -36.36
C ALA A 57 -30.76 -0.95 -37.85
N PRO A 58 -30.80 -1.96 -38.74
CA PRO A 58 -30.65 -1.72 -40.17
C PRO A 58 -31.91 -1.01 -40.68
N VAL A 59 -31.72 0.20 -41.21
CA VAL A 59 -32.74 0.88 -42.01
C VAL A 59 -32.89 0.11 -43.32
N ALA A 60 -34.06 -0.50 -43.50
CA ALA A 60 -34.47 -1.13 -44.75
C ALA A 60 -34.61 -0.07 -45.84
N ALA A 61 -34.00 -0.38 -47.00
CA ALA A 61 -34.02 0.43 -48.20
C ALA A 61 -35.44 0.63 -48.75
N ALA A 62 -35.68 1.83 -49.28
CA ALA A 62 -36.74 2.14 -50.23
C ALA A 62 -36.10 2.82 -51.45
#